data_AF-A0A7G1GYQ9-F1
#
_entry.id   AF-A0A7G1GYQ9-F1
#
_cell.length_a   1.000
_cell.length_b   1.000
_cell.length_c   1.000
_cell.angle_alpha   90.00
_cell.angle_beta   90.00
_cell.angle_gamma   90.00
#
_symmetry.space_group_name_H-M   'P 1'
#
loop_
_entity.id
_entity.type
_entity.pdbx_description
1 polymer ?
#
loop_
_entity_poly.entity_id
_entity_poly.type
_entity_poly.pdbx_seq_one_letter_code
_entity_poly.pdbx_strand_id
1 'polypeptide(L)'
;MKVQLQITAHNVELSDFIKEDIREKAEKLNTYYDQIMRCRVVVDVPHRHKREGILYDVHIYMTVPGGEIAIKREQNEDLAVAIRDAFDAARRKLEDYARKQRKDVKYHEETPLAYVSALFHEKGYGFITTPDGREIYFHENSVLNNEFKNIKVGTKVRFVEEMGEKGPQASTVKVIER
;
A
#
# COMPACT_ATOMS: atom_id res chain seq x y z
N MET A 1 5.23 -7.55 -9.69
CA MET A 1 4.12 -7.93 -10.60
C MET A 1 4.08 -6.94 -11.76
N LYS A 2 3.61 -7.34 -12.96
CA LYS A 2 3.46 -6.40 -14.09
C LYS A 2 2.13 -5.66 -13.95
N VAL A 3 2.17 -4.34 -13.85
CA VAL A 3 0.98 -3.48 -13.87
C VAL A 3 0.21 -3.72 -15.16
N GLN A 4 -1.08 -4.00 -15.07
CA GLN A 4 -1.94 -4.07 -16.26
C GLN A 4 -2.22 -2.65 -16.77
N LEU A 5 -1.42 -2.21 -17.74
CA LEU A 5 -1.55 -0.90 -18.38
C LEU A 5 -2.56 -0.95 -19.54
N GLN A 6 -3.54 -0.06 -19.50
CA GLN A 6 -4.48 0.18 -20.59
C GLN A 6 -4.41 1.64 -21.03
N ILE A 7 -4.14 1.88 -22.31
CA ILE A 7 -4.09 3.22 -22.90
C ILE A 7 -5.35 3.43 -23.74
N THR A 8 -6.06 4.53 -23.52
CA THR A 8 -7.27 4.91 -24.27
C THR A 8 -7.09 6.32 -24.82
N ALA A 9 -7.40 6.53 -26.10
CA ALA A 9 -7.35 7.83 -26.74
C ALA A 9 -8.75 8.19 -27.26
N HIS A 10 -9.23 9.39 -26.95
CA HIS A 10 -10.49 9.93 -27.46
C HIS A 10 -10.21 11.18 -28.27
N ASN A 11 -10.71 11.24 -29.50
CA ASN A 11 -10.55 12.39 -30.40
C ASN A 11 -9.10 12.84 -30.65
N VAL A 12 -8.13 11.95 -30.45
CA VAL A 12 -6.70 12.21 -30.62
C VAL A 12 -6.00 10.95 -31.15
N GLU A 13 -5.05 11.14 -32.06
CA GLU A 13 -4.15 10.08 -32.50
C GLU A 13 -2.88 10.10 -31.64
N LEU A 14 -2.62 8.99 -30.95
CA LEU A 14 -1.38 8.81 -30.20
C LEU A 14 -0.30 8.24 -31.12
N SER A 15 0.80 8.96 -31.28
CA SER A 15 1.99 8.42 -31.93
C SER A 15 2.60 7.30 -31.10
N ASP A 16 3.37 6.42 -31.75
CA ASP A 16 4.00 5.29 -31.04
C ASP A 16 5.01 5.77 -30.00
N PHE A 17 5.70 6.89 -30.27
CA PHE A 17 6.56 7.56 -29.30
C PHE A 17 5.81 7.92 -28.01
N ILE A 18 4.59 8.46 -28.12
CA ILE A 18 3.78 8.81 -26.94
C ILE A 18 3.30 7.55 -26.20
N LYS A 19 2.92 6.49 -26.92
CA LYS A 19 2.54 5.21 -26.29
C LYS A 19 3.71 4.58 -25.53
N GLU A 20 4.92 4.66 -26.09
CA GLU A 20 6.15 4.20 -25.46
C GLU A 20 6.48 5.03 -24.22
N ASP A 21 6.40 6.35 -24.29
CA ASP A 21 6.61 7.24 -23.14
C ASP A 21 5.61 6.96 -22.01
N ILE A 22 4.33 6.77 -22.34
CA ILE A 22 3.29 6.37 -21.36
C ILE A 22 3.64 5.02 -20.72
N ARG A 23 4.11 4.04 -21.51
CA ARG A 23 4.51 2.72 -20.99
C ARG A 23 5.69 2.83 -20.04
N GLU A 24 6.75 3.54 -20.42
CA GLU A 24 7.94 3.74 -19.59
C GLU A 24 7.58 4.44 -18.27
N LYS A 25 6.74 5.48 -18.33
CA LYS A 25 6.27 6.18 -17.13
C LYS A 25 5.41 5.30 -16.23
N ALA A 26 4.53 4.47 -16.80
CA ALA A 26 3.74 3.53 -16.04
C ALA A 26 4.60 2.47 -15.32
N GLU A 27 5.65 1.97 -15.97
CA GLU A 27 6.61 1.07 -15.31
C GLU A 27 7.37 1.77 -14.18
N LYS A 28 7.74 3.04 -14.36
CA LYS A 28 8.36 3.85 -13.29
C LYS A 28 7.45 3.96 -12.06
N LEU A 29 6.14 4.08 -12.23
CA LEU A 29 5.21 4.13 -11.08
C LEU A 29 5.29 2.87 -10.20
N ASN A 30 5.57 1.70 -10.78
CA ASN A 30 5.72 0.44 -10.05
C ASN A 30 6.94 0.42 -9.11
N THR A 31 7.93 1.28 -9.34
CA THR A 31 9.09 1.42 -8.44
C THR A 31 8.74 2.15 -7.14
N TYR A 32 7.67 2.96 -7.15
CA TYR A 32 7.18 3.71 -5.99
C TYR A 32 6.11 2.96 -5.20
N TYR A 33 5.27 2.18 -5.90
CA TYR A 33 4.26 1.31 -5.29
C TYR A 33 4.05 0.07 -6.17
N ASP A 34 4.39 -1.10 -5.64
CA ASP A 34 4.46 -2.36 -6.38
C ASP A 34 3.16 -3.16 -6.39
N GLN A 35 2.15 -2.71 -5.64
CA GLN A 35 0.83 -3.35 -5.54
C GLN A 35 -0.22 -2.73 -6.48
N ILE A 36 0.19 -1.98 -7.51
CA ILE A 36 -0.75 -1.44 -8.50
C ILE A 36 -1.34 -2.60 -9.32
N MET A 37 -2.65 -2.81 -9.20
CA MET A 37 -3.36 -3.89 -9.89
C MET A 37 -3.65 -3.54 -11.34
N ARG A 38 -4.10 -2.31 -11.58
CA ARG A 38 -4.48 -1.81 -12.91
C ARG A 38 -4.12 -0.33 -13.04
N CYS A 39 -3.63 0.07 -14.20
CA CYS A 39 -3.40 1.46 -14.56
C CYS A 39 -4.08 1.75 -15.91
N ARG A 40 -5.05 2.66 -15.93
CA ARG A 40 -5.73 3.11 -17.13
C ARG A 40 -5.39 4.57 -17.38
N VAL A 41 -4.76 4.83 -18.52
CA VAL A 41 -4.41 6.16 -18.99
C VAL A 41 -5.39 6.53 -20.10
N VAL A 42 -6.09 7.65 -19.93
CA VAL A 42 -7.03 8.19 -20.89
C VAL A 42 -6.51 9.54 -21.35
N VAL A 43 -6.30 9.68 -22.65
CA VAL A 43 -5.95 10.95 -23.29
C VAL A 43 -7.16 11.41 -24.08
N ASP A 44 -7.67 12.60 -23.78
CA ASP A 44 -8.80 13.21 -24.46
C ASP A 44 -8.44 14.61 -24.94
N VAL A 45 -9.13 15.08 -25.98
CA VAL A 45 -9.08 16.46 -26.45
C VAL A 45 -10.52 16.98 -26.41
N PRO A 46 -10.91 17.72 -25.35
CA PRO A 46 -12.22 18.36 -25.32
C PRO A 46 -12.40 19.31 -26.51
N HIS A 47 -13.65 19.41 -26.99
CA HIS A 47 -13.98 20.22 -28.15
C HIS A 47 -13.52 21.68 -27.99
N ARG A 48 -12.79 22.17 -29.01
CA ARG A 48 -12.32 23.54 -29.26
C ARG A 48 -12.95 24.61 -28.35
N HIS A 49 -12.15 25.19 -27.45
CA HIS A 49 -12.50 26.44 -26.79
C HIS A 49 -12.36 27.60 -27.78
N LYS A 50 -13.39 28.44 -27.91
CA LYS A 50 -13.50 29.50 -28.94
C LYS A 50 -12.42 30.60 -28.89
N ARG A 51 -11.48 30.59 -27.94
CA ARG A 51 -10.46 31.65 -27.76
C ARG A 51 -9.03 31.19 -27.43
N GLU A 52 -8.80 29.94 -27.03
CA GLU A 52 -7.49 29.45 -26.54
C GLU A 52 -7.28 28.00 -26.97
N GLY A 53 -6.47 27.78 -28.00
CA GLY A 53 -5.76 26.52 -28.25
C GLY A 53 -6.54 25.19 -28.34
N ILE A 54 -5.77 24.12 -28.55
CA ILE A 54 -6.19 22.75 -28.26
C ILE A 54 -5.61 22.44 -26.88
N LEU A 55 -6.43 22.02 -25.92
CA LEU A 55 -5.97 21.57 -24.62
C LEU A 55 -6.12 20.06 -24.56
N TYR A 56 -5.01 19.35 -24.33
CA TYR A 56 -5.01 17.91 -24.06
C TYR A 56 -5.38 17.70 -22.60
N ASP A 57 -6.33 16.79 -22.35
CA ASP A 57 -6.73 16.38 -21.01
C ASP A 57 -6.29 14.93 -20.79
N VAL A 58 -5.43 14.72 -19.79
CA VAL A 58 -4.92 13.40 -19.43
C VAL A 58 -5.50 12.98 -18.09
N HIS A 59 -6.18 11.83 -18.07
CA HIS A 59 -6.71 11.20 -16.86
C HIS A 59 -6.01 9.88 -16.62
N ILE A 60 -5.52 9.69 -15.40
CA ILE A 60 -4.91 8.44 -14.96
C ILE A 60 -5.76 7.85 -13.85
N TYR A 61 -6.22 6.63 -14.05
CA TYR A 61 -6.97 5.83 -13.08
C TYR A 61 -6.12 4.63 -12.67
N MET A 62 -5.86 4.50 -11.38
CA MET A 62 -5.09 3.39 -10.82
C MET A 62 -5.92 2.66 -9.77
N THR A 63 -5.97 1.34 -9.87
CA THR A 63 -6.56 0.47 -8.85
C THR A 63 -5.45 -0.05 -7.95
N VAL A 64 -5.60 0.17 -6.65
CA VAL A 64 -4.64 -0.24 -5.61
C VAL A 64 -5.37 -1.02 -4.51
N PRO A 65 -4.69 -1.84 -3.70
CA PRO A 65 -5.30 -2.54 -2.56
C PRO A 65 -5.97 -1.54 -1.63
N GLY A 66 -7.27 -1.66 -1.39
CA GLY A 66 -8.01 -0.77 -0.48
C GLY A 66 -8.53 0.53 -1.10
N GLY A 67 -8.46 0.72 -2.43
CA GLY A 67 -9.16 1.82 -3.08
C GLY A 67 -8.77 2.09 -4.53
N GLU A 68 -9.35 3.16 -5.09
CA GLU A 68 -9.01 3.66 -6.42
C GLU A 68 -8.41 5.06 -6.33
N ILE A 69 -7.34 5.30 -7.09
CA ILE A 69 -6.70 6.61 -7.20
C ILE A 69 -7.00 7.15 -8.60
N ALA A 70 -7.70 8.28 -8.66
CA ALA A 70 -7.94 9.02 -9.89
C ALA A 70 -7.17 10.35 -9.89
N ILE A 71 -6.52 10.65 -11.00
CA ILE A 71 -5.92 11.95 -11.32
C ILE A 71 -6.85 12.57 -12.35
N LYS A 72 -7.57 13.61 -11.94
CA LYS A 72 -8.50 14.35 -12.79
C LYS A 72 -7.88 15.71 -13.09
N ARG A 73 -7.46 15.88 -14.34
CA ARG A 73 -7.07 17.14 -15.01
C ARG A 73 -5.64 17.60 -14.83
N GLU A 74 -4.82 17.24 -15.81
CA GLU A 74 -3.69 18.06 -16.25
C GLU A 74 -4.00 18.50 -17.68
N GLN A 75 -4.27 19.80 -17.85
CA GLN A 75 -4.63 20.41 -19.14
C GLN A 75 -3.45 21.19 -19.66
N ASN A 76 -2.98 20.85 -20.85
CA ASN A 76 -1.87 21.56 -21.47
C ASN A 76 -2.06 21.66 -22.99
N GLU A 77 -1.50 22.70 -23.60
CA GLU A 77 -1.43 22.84 -25.07
C GLU A 77 -0.50 21.78 -25.69
N ASP A 78 0.46 21.27 -24.92
CA ASP A 78 1.38 20.21 -25.31
C ASP A 78 1.00 18.88 -24.64
N LEU A 79 0.72 17.87 -25.47
CA LEU A 79 0.34 16.53 -25.02
C LEU A 79 1.43 15.86 -24.17
N ALA A 80 2.71 16.02 -24.52
CA ALA A 80 3.81 15.42 -23.78
C ALA A 80 3.97 16.07 -22.39
N VAL A 81 3.71 17.38 -22.29
CA VAL A 81 3.69 18.08 -21.00
C VAL A 81 2.50 17.62 -20.16
N ALA A 82 1.29 17.55 -20.73
CA ALA A 82 0.11 17.03 -20.02
C ALA A 82 0.32 15.61 -19.48
N ILE A 83 0.93 14.73 -20.28
CA ILE A 83 1.30 13.37 -19.85
C ILE A 83 2.30 13.41 -18.70
N ARG A 84 3.39 14.20 -18.83
CA ARG A 84 4.41 14.32 -17.78
C ARG A 84 3.79 14.77 -16.46
N ASP A 85 3.03 15.85 -16.48
CA ASP A 85 2.41 16.42 -15.28
C ASP A 85 1.43 15.42 -14.65
N ALA A 86 0.65 14.70 -15.47
CA ALA A 86 -0.29 13.70 -14.98
C ALA A 86 0.42 12.53 -14.28
N PHE A 87 1.54 12.06 -14.83
CA PHE A 87 2.35 11.00 -14.21
C PHE A 87 3.09 11.47 -12.96
N ASP A 88 3.56 12.72 -12.92
CA ASP A 88 4.16 13.30 -11.72
C ASP A 88 3.12 13.47 -10.60
N ALA A 89 1.90 13.89 -10.94
CA ALA A 89 0.77 13.91 -10.01
C ALA A 89 0.41 12.51 -9.52
N ALA A 90 0.39 11.51 -10.42
CA ALA A 90 0.12 10.12 -10.07
C ALA A 90 1.17 9.56 -9.11
N ARG A 91 2.45 9.84 -9.37
CA ARG A 91 3.56 9.48 -8.47
C ARG A 91 3.36 10.09 -7.08
N ARG A 92 3.10 11.40 -6.98
CA ARG A 92 2.85 12.06 -5.69
C ARG A 92 1.70 11.43 -4.92
N LYS A 93 0.58 11.14 -5.61
CA LYS A 93 -0.57 10.47 -4.98
C LYS A 93 -0.24 9.05 -4.52
N LEU A 94 0.54 8.30 -5.29
CA LEU A 94 0.99 6.97 -4.89
C LEU A 94 1.96 7.01 -3.71
N GLU A 95 2.89 7.96 -3.67
CA GLU A 95 3.79 8.15 -2.53
C GLU A 95 3.00 8.52 -1.27
N ASP A 96 2.00 9.41 -1.37
CA ASP A 96 1.11 9.73 -0.26
C ASP A 96 0.25 8.55 0.17
N TYR A 97 -0.25 7.77 -0.79
CA TYR A 97 -1.01 6.55 -0.53
C TYR A 97 -0.15 5.50 0.16
N ALA A 98 1.05 5.23 -0.36
CA ALA A 98 2.03 4.32 0.22
C ALA A 98 2.53 4.82 1.58
N ARG A 99 2.58 6.13 1.82
CA ARG A 99 2.92 6.71 3.13
C ARG A 99 1.76 6.57 4.12
N LYS A 100 0.52 6.78 3.70
CA LYS A 100 -0.67 6.56 4.53
C LYS A 100 -0.84 5.10 4.83
N GLN A 101 -0.77 4.24 3.81
CA GLN A 101 -0.62 2.80 3.99
C GLN A 101 0.56 2.50 4.89
N ARG A 102 1.82 2.94 4.70
CA ARG A 102 2.91 2.64 5.66
C ARG A 102 2.68 3.18 7.08
N LYS A 103 1.91 4.24 7.26
CA LYS A 103 1.49 4.76 8.57
C LYS A 103 0.31 3.98 9.16
N ASP A 104 -0.53 3.38 8.32
CA ASP A 104 -1.65 2.49 8.65
C ASP A 104 -1.24 0.98 8.60
N VAL A 105 -0.07 0.67 8.04
CA VAL A 105 0.64 -0.61 7.88
C VAL A 105 1.76 -0.61 8.93
N LYS A 106 1.44 -0.07 10.10
CA LYS A 106 1.48 -0.95 11.26
C LYS A 106 0.13 -1.66 11.28
N TYR A 107 0.11 -2.90 10.80
CA TYR A 107 -0.99 -3.88 10.86
C TYR A 107 -2.10 -3.78 9.79
N HIS A 108 -1.88 -4.44 8.66
CA HIS A 108 -2.98 -5.09 7.94
C HIS A 108 -2.53 -6.41 7.30
N GLU A 109 -2.16 -7.36 8.14
CA GLU A 109 -2.95 -8.59 8.22
C GLU A 109 -3.74 -8.47 9.52
N GLU A 110 -5.00 -8.92 9.55
CA GLU A 110 -5.79 -8.98 10.78
C GLU A 110 -4.88 -9.46 11.90
N THR A 111 -4.60 -8.60 12.89
CA THR A 111 -3.51 -8.89 13.83
C THR A 111 -3.75 -10.27 14.43
N PRO A 112 -2.89 -11.26 14.13
CA PRO A 112 -3.23 -12.65 14.37
C PRO A 112 -3.56 -12.79 15.86
N LEU A 113 -4.80 -13.21 16.12
CA LEU A 113 -5.28 -13.42 17.47
C LEU A 113 -4.64 -14.72 17.95
N ALA A 114 -3.90 -14.64 19.05
CA ALA A 114 -3.31 -15.79 19.67
C ALA A 114 -3.75 -15.87 21.13
N TYR A 115 -3.61 -17.06 21.71
CA TYR A 115 -3.81 -17.27 23.14
C TYR A 115 -2.47 -17.55 23.78
N VAL A 116 -2.25 -17.02 24.97
CA VAL A 116 -1.03 -17.31 25.74
C VAL A 116 -1.09 -18.78 26.16
N SER A 117 -0.17 -19.60 25.65
CA SER A 117 -0.10 -21.04 25.94
C SER A 117 0.79 -21.35 27.14
N ALA A 118 1.86 -20.57 27.33
CA ALA A 118 2.77 -20.70 28.45
C ALA A 118 3.34 -19.34 28.87
N LEU A 119 3.54 -19.14 30.17
CA LEU A 119 4.01 -17.88 30.73
C LEU A 119 4.93 -18.11 31.92
N PHE A 120 6.13 -17.52 31.88
CA PHE A 120 7.16 -17.66 32.90
C PHE A 120 7.49 -16.28 33.48
N HIS A 121 6.64 -15.81 34.40
CA HIS A 121 6.77 -14.48 35.02
C HIS A 121 8.16 -14.21 35.60
N GLU A 122 8.73 -15.19 36.31
CA GLU A 122 10.06 -15.05 36.93
C GLU A 122 11.19 -14.92 35.91
N LYS A 123 10.97 -15.42 34.68
CA LYS A 123 11.97 -15.42 33.61
C LYS A 123 11.70 -14.35 32.54
N GLY A 124 10.61 -13.60 32.64
CA GLY A 124 10.30 -12.48 31.73
C GLY A 124 9.89 -12.89 30.30
N TYR A 125 9.39 -14.11 30.08
CA TYR A 125 8.97 -14.54 28.73
C TYR A 125 7.73 -15.45 28.73
N GLY A 126 7.16 -15.67 27.55
CA GLY A 126 6.07 -16.60 27.33
C GLY A 126 5.96 -17.06 25.88
N PHE A 127 4.91 -17.84 25.62
CA PHE A 127 4.54 -18.35 24.31
C PHE A 127 3.07 -18.08 24.03
N ILE A 128 2.77 -17.82 22.76
CA ILE A 128 1.41 -17.66 22.26
C ILE A 128 1.16 -18.68 21.16
N THR A 129 -0.04 -19.26 21.16
CA THR A 129 -0.49 -20.19 20.13
C THR A 129 -1.48 -19.49 19.21
N THR A 130 -1.16 -19.51 17.93
CA THR A 130 -1.97 -18.99 16.84
C THR A 130 -3.10 -19.97 16.48
N PRO A 131 -4.17 -19.54 15.78
CA PRO A 131 -5.30 -20.40 15.44
C PRO A 131 -4.93 -21.53 14.47
N ASP A 132 -3.87 -21.35 13.68
CA ASP A 132 -3.24 -22.34 12.80
C ASP A 132 -2.28 -23.28 13.55
N GLY A 133 -2.16 -23.14 14.88
CA GLY A 133 -1.44 -24.07 15.76
C GLY A 133 0.06 -23.80 15.88
N ARG A 134 0.59 -22.70 15.33
CA ARG A 134 1.99 -22.30 15.52
C ARG A 134 2.19 -21.69 16.90
N GLU A 135 3.28 -22.06 17.57
CA GLU A 135 3.74 -21.43 18.79
C GLU A 135 4.78 -20.34 18.49
N ILE A 136 4.53 -19.14 19.03
CA ILE A 136 5.40 -17.98 18.86
C ILE A 136 5.92 -17.54 20.22
N TYR A 137 7.23 -17.38 20.34
CA TYR A 137 7.89 -16.89 21.55
C TYR A 137 7.70 -15.37 21.72
N PHE A 138 7.55 -14.86 22.95
CA PHE A 138 7.57 -13.43 23.24
C PHE A 138 8.30 -13.11 24.55
N HIS A 139 8.94 -11.95 24.62
CA HIS A 139 9.58 -11.42 25.82
C HIS A 139 8.69 -10.37 26.52
N GLU A 140 8.91 -10.11 27.80
CA GLU A 140 8.16 -9.08 28.56
C GLU A 140 8.26 -7.69 27.91
N ASN A 141 9.41 -7.39 27.30
CA ASN A 141 9.68 -6.14 26.57
C ASN A 141 8.83 -6.00 25.30
N SER A 142 8.34 -7.11 24.74
CA SER A 142 7.44 -7.09 23.59
C SER A 142 6.00 -6.76 24.01
N VAL A 143 5.65 -6.83 25.30
CA VAL A 143 4.29 -6.58 25.78
C VAL A 143 4.05 -5.09 26.00
N LEU A 144 3.05 -4.54 25.31
CA LEU A 144 2.70 -3.13 25.43
C LEU A 144 2.09 -2.79 26.79
N ASN A 145 2.13 -1.50 27.13
CA ASN A 145 1.52 -0.92 28.34
C ASN A 145 2.01 -1.53 29.67
N ASN A 146 3.16 -2.21 29.68
CA ASN A 146 3.67 -2.97 30.82
C ASN A 146 2.64 -4.00 31.36
N GLU A 147 1.81 -4.55 30.48
CA GLU A 147 0.74 -5.47 30.87
C GLU A 147 1.23 -6.88 31.16
N PHE A 148 2.53 -7.20 30.97
CA PHE A 148 3.10 -8.53 31.16
C PHE A 148 2.74 -9.17 32.51
N LYS A 149 2.79 -8.38 33.60
CA LYS A 149 2.46 -8.84 34.97
C LYS A 149 1.00 -9.26 35.16
N ASN A 150 0.11 -8.86 34.25
CA ASN A 150 -1.34 -9.09 34.33
C ASN A 150 -1.82 -10.14 33.33
N ILE A 151 -0.92 -10.72 32.53
CA ILE A 151 -1.25 -11.76 31.55
C ILE A 151 -1.34 -13.11 32.27
N LYS A 152 -2.24 -13.98 31.80
CA LYS A 152 -2.34 -15.37 32.24
C LYS A 152 -2.35 -16.30 31.03
N VAL A 153 -2.11 -17.58 31.27
CA VAL A 153 -2.36 -18.61 30.25
C VAL A 153 -3.84 -18.58 29.88
N GLY A 154 -4.14 -18.58 28.58
CA GLY A 154 -5.48 -18.42 28.01
C GLY A 154 -5.86 -16.97 27.66
N THR A 155 -5.09 -15.97 28.09
CA THR A 155 -5.33 -14.57 27.71
C THR A 155 -5.22 -14.41 26.19
N LYS A 156 -6.21 -13.74 25.61
CA LYS A 156 -6.26 -13.44 24.18
C LYS A 156 -5.44 -12.20 23.88
N VAL A 157 -4.51 -12.34 22.95
CA VAL A 157 -3.58 -11.29 22.58
C VAL A 157 -3.55 -11.09 21.07
N ARG A 158 -3.09 -9.91 20.68
CA ARG A 158 -2.69 -9.55 19.33
C ARG A 158 -1.18 -9.43 19.29
N PHE A 159 -0.53 -9.87 18.22
CA PHE A 159 0.93 -9.79 18.12
C PHE A 159 1.45 -9.45 16.71
N VAL A 160 2.71 -9.04 16.64
CA VAL A 160 3.50 -8.94 15.39
C VAL A 160 4.56 -10.00 15.42
N GLU A 161 4.58 -10.85 14.41
CA GLU A 161 5.65 -11.82 14.19
C GLU A 161 6.86 -11.13 13.53
N GLU A 162 8.05 -11.49 13.98
CA GLU A 162 9.33 -11.10 13.40
C GLU A 162 10.30 -12.29 13.45
N MET A 163 11.22 -12.38 12.50
CA MET A 163 12.24 -13.42 12.47
C MET A 163 13.37 -13.10 13.46
N GLY A 164 13.48 -13.87 14.54
CA GLY A 164 14.57 -13.78 15.51
C GLY A 164 15.71 -14.76 15.25
N GLU A 165 16.76 -14.67 16.06
CA GLU A 165 17.94 -15.55 15.97
C GLU A 165 17.62 -17.04 16.16
N LYS A 166 16.54 -17.35 16.88
CA LYS A 166 16.07 -18.71 17.17
C LYS A 166 14.79 -19.10 16.41
N GLY A 167 14.39 -18.29 15.43
CA GLY A 167 13.15 -18.46 14.66
C GLY A 167 12.10 -17.39 14.94
N PRO A 168 10.85 -17.61 14.48
CA PRO A 168 9.76 -16.65 14.60
C PRO A 168 9.46 -16.27 16.07
N GLN A 169 9.39 -14.98 16.35
CA GLN A 169 9.08 -14.43 17.68
C GLN A 169 8.12 -13.25 17.56
N ALA A 170 7.44 -12.90 18.65
CA ALA A 170 6.60 -11.73 18.71
C ALA A 170 7.41 -10.49 19.10
N SER A 171 7.52 -9.54 18.18
CA SER A 171 8.16 -8.24 18.42
C SER A 171 7.25 -7.26 19.14
N THR A 172 5.93 -7.49 19.11
CA THR A 172 4.92 -6.71 19.84
C THR A 172 3.79 -7.63 20.26
N VAL A 173 3.28 -7.48 21.48
CA VAL A 173 2.13 -8.20 22.04
C VAL A 173 1.20 -7.19 22.72
N LYS A 174 -0.09 -7.26 22.41
CA LYS A 174 -1.15 -6.41 22.96
C LYS A 174 -2.27 -7.29 23.53
N VAL A 175 -2.62 -7.07 24.79
CA VAL A 175 -3.72 -7.78 25.45
C VAL A 175 -5.07 -7.28 24.91
N ILE A 176 -5.97 -8.21 24.59
CA ILE A 176 -7.32 -7.92 24.10
C ILE A 176 -8.37 -8.34 25.12
N GLU A 177 -8.23 -9.56 25.65
CA GLU A 177 -9.18 -10.14 26.59
C GLU A 177 -8.41 -10.98 27.61
N ARG A 178 -8.70 -10.77 28.89
CA ARG A 178 -7.94 -11.31 30.01
C ARG A 178 -8.51 -12.61 30.53
#